data_AF-A0A2D6NEG5-F1
#
_entry.id   AF-A0A2D6NEG5-F1
#
_cell.length_a   1.000
_cell.length_b   1.000
_cell.length_c   1.000
_cell.angle_alpha   90.00
_cell.angle_beta   90.00
_cell.angle_gamma   90.00
#
_symmetry.space_group_name_H-M   'P 1'
#
loop_
_entity.id
_entity.type
_entity.pdbx_description
1 polymer ?
#
loop_
_entity_poly.entity_id
_entity_poly.type
_entity_poly.pdbx_seq_one_letter_code
_entity_poly.pdbx_strand_id
1 'polypeptide(L)'
;MKNSPKKVYVGMSADVIHEGHINILKTANKLGDVTVGLLTDTAIASYKDIPYLNFKRRKIIIQNIKYVKKVIPQDTLDYVKNIQLIKPDYVVHGDDWRSGVQKKTRDRVIKVLKNWGGKLIEPKYTKNISSTIIKNKILEIGTSPQNRVSRLKRLFESKKIVRLLESHNALAGLIIENLKFQKSNKTREFDGMWSSSLTDSATKGKPDNSSVDFSSRITSLNNIMDVTTKPVVFDADNGGQIEHMSYLIRSLERSGVSAIIIEDKVGLKKNSLFKNQKNTKQDDPKTFAKKIKKICETRNSKDFLAIARIESFIVGKNLKDALNRAQIYAKAGADAILIHSKNKTPQEIFSFARKFKKSESFIPLVAVPSTYSKVHEKDLIKNGFKMVIYANHLLRAAYPAMEIVAKKILQNERSFEIEKKIIPIKTIINLVKND
;
A
#
# COMPACT_ATOMS: atom_id res chain seq x y z
N MET A 1 -5.59 16.61 -52.86
CA MET A 1 -5.73 16.77 -51.39
C MET A 1 -4.74 15.81 -50.72
N LYS A 2 -3.77 16.29 -49.93
CA LYS A 2 -2.89 15.39 -49.15
C LYS A 2 -3.77 14.67 -48.12
N ASN A 3 -3.98 13.37 -48.29
CA ASN A 3 -4.70 12.55 -47.31
C ASN A 3 -4.03 12.76 -45.94
N SER A 4 -4.81 13.25 -44.97
CA SER A 4 -4.31 13.39 -43.61
C SER A 4 -3.86 12.02 -43.10
N PRO A 5 -2.74 11.94 -42.35
CA PRO A 5 -2.24 10.68 -41.85
C PRO A 5 -3.32 10.01 -41.00
N LYS A 6 -3.51 8.70 -41.24
CA LYS A 6 -4.47 7.87 -40.51
C LYS A 6 -4.17 7.93 -39.01
N LYS A 7 -5.21 7.93 -38.17
CA LYS A 7 -5.08 8.02 -36.71
C LYS A 7 -5.02 6.61 -36.12
N VAL A 8 -3.97 6.35 -35.34
CA VAL A 8 -3.76 5.04 -34.69
C VAL A 8 -3.76 5.20 -33.18
N TYR A 9 -4.49 4.35 -32.48
CA TYR A 9 -4.52 4.32 -31.02
C TYR A 9 -3.91 3.04 -30.46
N VAL A 10 -3.03 3.16 -29.47
CA VAL A 10 -2.43 2.03 -28.77
C VAL A 10 -2.60 2.21 -27.27
N GLY A 11 -3.33 1.31 -26.61
CA GLY A 11 -3.43 1.27 -25.16
C GLY A 11 -2.31 0.43 -24.56
N MET A 12 -1.56 0.95 -23.57
CA MET A 12 -0.52 0.17 -22.90
C MET A 12 -0.24 0.62 -21.48
N SER A 13 0.21 -0.32 -20.63
CA SER A 13 0.71 -0.01 -19.29
C SER A 13 2.16 0.48 -19.31
N ALA A 14 3.01 -0.17 -20.13
CA ALA A 14 4.40 0.22 -20.34
C ALA A 14 5.19 0.49 -19.05
N ASP A 15 5.20 -0.48 -18.12
CA ASP A 15 5.93 -0.37 -16.85
C ASP A 15 7.44 -0.57 -17.04
N VAL A 16 7.82 -1.75 -17.56
CA VAL A 16 9.16 -2.03 -18.05
C VAL A 16 9.06 -2.25 -19.55
N ILE A 17 9.71 -1.39 -20.32
CA ILE A 17 9.75 -1.47 -21.79
C ILE A 17 10.61 -2.66 -22.21
N HIS A 18 10.14 -3.37 -23.21
CA HIS A 18 10.85 -4.48 -23.85
C HIS A 18 10.46 -4.53 -25.32
N GLU A 19 11.12 -5.40 -26.09
CA GLU A 19 10.92 -5.52 -27.54
C GLU A 19 9.46 -5.68 -27.98
N GLY A 20 8.63 -6.38 -27.20
CA GLY A 20 7.20 -6.54 -27.50
C GLY A 20 6.45 -5.21 -27.59
N HIS A 21 6.73 -4.25 -26.68
CA HIS A 21 6.14 -2.90 -26.78
C HIS A 21 6.63 -2.17 -28.04
N ILE A 22 7.93 -2.31 -28.36
CA ILE A 22 8.54 -1.68 -29.53
C ILE A 22 7.93 -2.24 -30.82
N ASN A 23 7.67 -3.55 -30.88
CA ASN A 23 7.05 -4.21 -32.03
C ASN A 23 5.59 -3.76 -32.24
N ILE A 24 4.81 -3.62 -31.17
CA ILE A 24 3.45 -3.08 -31.24
C ILE A 24 3.47 -1.64 -31.75
N LEU A 25 4.34 -0.80 -31.20
CA LEU A 25 4.46 0.60 -31.62
C LEU A 25 4.95 0.72 -33.07
N LYS A 26 5.92 -0.09 -33.48
CA LYS A 26 6.41 -0.16 -34.86
C LYS A 26 5.30 -0.58 -35.83
N THR A 27 4.47 -1.54 -35.44
CA THR A 27 3.32 -2.00 -36.25
C THR A 27 2.26 -0.90 -36.36
N ALA A 28 1.94 -0.23 -35.24
CA ALA A 28 1.02 0.89 -35.22
C ALA A 28 1.50 2.06 -36.11
N ASN A 29 2.79 2.38 -36.06
CA ASN A 29 3.37 3.46 -36.85
C ASN A 29 3.35 3.20 -38.37
N LYS A 30 3.33 1.94 -38.81
CA LYS A 30 3.12 1.61 -40.23
C LYS A 30 1.72 1.96 -40.73
N LEU A 31 0.74 2.06 -39.82
CA LEU A 31 -0.66 2.33 -40.14
C LEU A 31 -1.00 3.83 -40.11
N GLY A 32 -0.19 4.66 -39.44
CA GLY A 32 -0.41 6.10 -39.33
C GLY A 32 0.16 6.72 -38.04
N ASP A 33 -0.37 7.90 -37.68
CA ASP A 33 0.07 8.68 -36.52
C ASP A 33 -0.37 8.02 -35.20
N VAL A 34 0.62 7.57 -34.41
CA VAL A 34 0.38 6.80 -33.19
C VAL A 34 0.11 7.70 -31.98
N THR A 35 -1.11 7.62 -31.46
CA THR A 35 -1.46 8.13 -30.14
C THR A 35 -1.47 6.99 -29.13
N VAL A 36 -0.59 7.06 -28.13
CA VAL A 36 -0.55 6.09 -27.04
C VAL A 36 -1.47 6.53 -25.90
N GLY A 37 -2.46 5.70 -25.58
CA GLY A 37 -3.20 5.78 -24.33
C GLY A 37 -2.43 5.07 -23.22
N LEU A 38 -1.60 5.83 -22.50
CA LEU A 38 -0.79 5.28 -21.42
C LEU A 38 -1.63 5.12 -20.16
N LEU A 39 -1.78 3.89 -19.67
CA LEU A 39 -2.60 3.62 -18.50
C LEU A 39 -2.03 4.32 -17.26
N THR A 40 -2.89 5.02 -16.51
CA THR A 40 -2.50 5.65 -15.23
C THR A 40 -2.25 4.60 -14.15
N ASP A 41 -1.57 4.97 -13.07
CA ASP A 41 -1.31 4.07 -11.93
C ASP A 41 -2.64 3.54 -11.36
N THR A 42 -3.66 4.40 -11.25
CA THR A 42 -5.03 4.03 -10.86
C THR A 42 -5.70 3.05 -11.81
N ALA A 43 -5.56 3.25 -13.12
CA ALA A 43 -6.11 2.33 -14.13
C ALA A 43 -5.49 0.93 -13.98
N ILE A 44 -4.18 0.86 -13.77
CA ILE A 44 -3.44 -0.39 -13.57
C ILE A 44 -3.85 -1.07 -12.27
N ALA A 45 -3.94 -0.30 -11.17
CA ALA A 45 -4.31 -0.79 -9.84
C ALA A 45 -5.71 -1.44 -9.78
N SER A 46 -6.57 -1.17 -10.78
CA SER A 46 -7.93 -1.71 -10.83
C SER A 46 -8.00 -3.21 -11.17
N TYR A 47 -6.96 -3.76 -11.79
CA TYR A 47 -6.92 -5.16 -12.25
C TYR A 47 -5.61 -5.89 -11.96
N LYS A 48 -4.52 -5.20 -11.62
CA LYS A 48 -3.24 -5.79 -11.20
C LYS A 48 -2.46 -4.85 -10.27
N ASP A 49 -1.28 -5.26 -9.85
CA ASP A 49 -0.41 -4.44 -8.98
C ASP A 49 0.03 -3.16 -9.68
N ILE A 50 0.18 -2.10 -8.89
CA ILE A 50 0.72 -0.83 -9.37
C ILE A 50 2.09 -1.02 -10.03
N PRO A 51 2.40 -0.23 -11.07
CA PRO A 51 3.65 -0.36 -11.82
C PRO A 51 4.87 -0.06 -10.93
N TYR A 52 6.06 -0.48 -11.32
CA TYR A 52 7.30 -0.04 -10.70
C TYR A 52 7.51 1.46 -10.94
N LEU A 53 7.42 1.90 -12.20
CA LEU A 53 7.51 3.31 -12.57
C LEU A 53 6.15 4.02 -12.49
N ASN A 54 6.13 5.21 -11.89
CA ASN A 54 4.92 6.04 -11.89
C ASN A 54 4.56 6.55 -13.29
N PHE A 55 3.29 6.95 -13.48
CA PHE A 55 2.78 7.45 -14.76
C PHE A 55 3.64 8.55 -15.39
N LYS A 56 4.12 9.52 -14.60
CA LYS A 56 4.92 10.64 -15.13
C LYS A 56 6.23 10.14 -15.77
N ARG A 57 6.94 9.23 -15.10
CA ARG A 57 8.17 8.62 -15.63
C ARG A 57 7.88 7.78 -16.87
N ARG A 58 6.86 6.92 -16.82
CA ARG A 58 6.45 6.09 -17.98
C ARG A 58 6.07 6.96 -19.18
N LYS A 59 5.37 8.08 -18.96
CA LYS A 59 5.01 9.03 -20.01
C LYS A 59 6.23 9.63 -20.68
N ILE A 60 7.24 10.05 -19.91
CA ILE A 60 8.49 10.60 -20.45
C ILE A 60 9.22 9.57 -21.31
N ILE A 61 9.23 8.31 -20.91
CA ILE A 61 9.85 7.24 -21.70
C ILE A 61 9.08 7.05 -23.01
N ILE A 62 7.77 6.81 -22.93
CA ILE A 62 6.94 6.49 -24.11
C ILE A 62 6.88 7.65 -25.11
N GLN A 63 6.79 8.90 -24.66
CA GLN A 63 6.69 10.06 -25.57
C GLN A 63 7.96 10.27 -26.41
N ASN A 64 9.10 9.72 -25.98
CA ASN A 64 10.38 9.83 -26.68
C ASN A 64 10.73 8.58 -27.51
N ILE A 65 9.82 7.60 -27.59
CA ILE A 65 10.00 6.45 -28.49
C ILE A 65 9.69 6.90 -29.91
N LYS A 66 10.61 6.65 -30.85
CA LYS A 66 10.57 7.04 -32.28
C LYS A 66 9.20 6.86 -32.96
N TYR A 67 8.45 5.82 -32.61
CA TYR A 67 7.18 5.45 -33.24
C TYR A 67 5.94 6.14 -32.64
N VAL A 68 6.11 7.02 -31.66
CA VAL A 68 5.01 7.62 -30.91
C VAL A 68 4.87 9.10 -31.29
N LYS A 69 3.69 9.49 -31.79
CA LYS A 69 3.37 10.89 -32.11
C LYS A 69 2.91 11.66 -30.88
N LYS A 70 2.07 11.04 -30.05
CA LYS A 70 1.48 11.68 -28.86
C LYS A 70 1.18 10.65 -27.77
N VAL A 71 1.28 11.05 -26.51
CA VAL A 71 0.87 10.26 -25.34
C VAL A 71 -0.23 10.98 -24.58
N ILE A 72 -1.34 10.28 -24.32
CA ILE A 72 -2.45 10.77 -23.50
C ILE A 72 -2.71 9.83 -22.32
N PRO A 73 -3.25 10.33 -21.20
CA PRO A 73 -3.63 9.48 -20.09
C PRO A 73 -4.80 8.55 -20.46
N GLN A 74 -4.73 7.31 -20.02
CA GLN A 74 -5.79 6.32 -20.09
C GLN A 74 -6.20 5.96 -18.65
N ASP A 75 -7.21 6.66 -18.13
CA ASP A 75 -7.58 6.65 -16.71
C ASP A 75 -8.26 5.36 -16.23
N THR A 76 -8.69 4.52 -17.17
CA THR A 76 -9.36 3.24 -16.87
C THR A 76 -8.81 2.13 -17.74
N LEU A 77 -9.11 0.87 -17.40
CA LEU A 77 -8.80 -0.26 -18.27
C LEU A 77 -9.61 -0.23 -19.60
N ASP A 78 -10.73 0.50 -19.63
CA ASP A 78 -11.62 0.57 -20.81
C ASP A 78 -11.22 1.73 -21.74
N TYR A 79 -10.89 1.40 -22.99
CA TYR A 79 -10.37 2.37 -23.97
C TYR A 79 -11.45 3.25 -24.60
N VAL A 80 -12.73 2.91 -24.40
CA VAL A 80 -13.87 3.55 -25.10
C VAL A 80 -13.83 5.08 -25.03
N LYS A 81 -13.59 5.66 -23.85
CA LYS A 81 -13.54 7.12 -23.67
C LYS A 81 -12.52 7.79 -24.60
N ASN A 82 -11.30 7.27 -24.64
CA ASN A 82 -10.23 7.84 -25.47
C ASN A 82 -10.45 7.54 -26.96
N ILE A 83 -10.97 6.36 -27.30
CA ILE A 83 -11.30 5.98 -28.67
C ILE A 83 -12.41 6.90 -29.22
N GLN A 84 -13.44 7.21 -28.45
CA GLN A 84 -14.51 8.14 -28.86
C GLN A 84 -14.00 9.57 -29.07
N LEU A 85 -13.04 10.01 -28.25
CA LEU A 85 -12.45 11.35 -28.36
C LEU A 85 -11.54 11.48 -29.59
N ILE A 86 -10.74 10.45 -29.88
CA ILE A 86 -9.78 10.47 -30.99
C ILE A 86 -10.44 10.13 -32.33
N LYS A 87 -11.45 9.24 -32.30
CA LYS A 87 -12.03 8.55 -33.46
C LYS A 87 -10.94 7.95 -34.37
N PRO A 88 -10.10 7.02 -33.86
CA PRO A 88 -8.99 6.48 -34.63
C PRO A 88 -9.48 5.58 -35.77
N ASP A 89 -8.75 5.58 -36.88
CA ASP A 89 -8.93 4.61 -37.98
C ASP A 89 -8.54 3.20 -37.52
N TYR A 90 -7.49 3.10 -36.69
CA TYR A 90 -6.97 1.84 -36.18
C TYR A 90 -6.76 1.85 -34.67
N VAL A 91 -7.12 0.76 -34.00
CA VAL A 91 -6.60 0.42 -32.68
C VAL A 91 -5.63 -0.73 -32.84
N VAL A 92 -4.47 -0.66 -32.20
CA VAL A 92 -3.49 -1.76 -32.20
C VAL A 92 -3.27 -2.25 -30.78
N HIS A 93 -3.37 -3.57 -30.59
CA HIS A 93 -3.08 -4.24 -29.32
C HIS A 93 -2.56 -5.65 -29.61
N GLY A 94 -1.73 -6.23 -28.74
CA GLY A 94 -1.37 -7.65 -28.86
C GLY A 94 -2.59 -8.58 -28.81
N ASP A 95 -2.50 -9.76 -29.38
CA ASP A 95 -3.57 -10.76 -29.36
C ASP A 95 -3.78 -11.44 -27.98
N ASP A 96 -2.94 -11.13 -26.98
CA ASP A 96 -2.99 -11.65 -25.61
C ASP A 96 -4.27 -11.28 -24.85
N TRP A 97 -4.85 -10.12 -25.16
CA TRP A 97 -6.10 -9.66 -24.52
C TRP A 97 -7.38 -10.34 -25.05
N ARG A 98 -7.28 -11.30 -25.99
CA ARG A 98 -8.41 -12.15 -26.44
C ARG A 98 -8.96 -13.03 -25.32
N SER A 99 -8.14 -13.28 -24.30
CA SER A 99 -8.49 -14.03 -23.10
C SER A 99 -8.24 -13.20 -21.83
N GLY A 100 -8.63 -13.71 -20.66
CA GLY A 100 -8.39 -13.05 -19.38
C GLY A 100 -9.21 -11.79 -19.13
N VAL A 101 -8.72 -10.95 -18.21
CA VAL A 101 -9.46 -9.80 -17.66
C VAL A 101 -9.75 -8.70 -18.68
N GLN A 102 -8.99 -8.64 -19.78
CA GLN A 102 -9.09 -7.60 -20.80
C GLN A 102 -10.02 -7.97 -21.98
N LYS A 103 -10.50 -9.22 -22.05
CA LYS A 103 -11.44 -9.67 -23.11
C LYS A 103 -12.66 -8.75 -23.23
N LYS A 104 -13.24 -8.35 -22.11
CA LYS A 104 -14.38 -7.42 -22.08
C LYS A 104 -14.04 -6.03 -22.63
N THR A 105 -12.81 -5.56 -22.45
CA THR A 105 -12.34 -4.30 -23.04
C THR A 105 -12.24 -4.45 -24.56
N ARG A 106 -11.62 -5.53 -25.04
CA ARG A 106 -11.50 -5.84 -26.47
C ARG A 106 -12.85 -5.81 -27.18
N ASP A 107 -13.87 -6.47 -26.62
CA ASP A 107 -15.19 -6.55 -27.25
C ASP A 107 -15.85 -5.16 -27.38
N ARG A 108 -15.67 -4.29 -26.37
CA ARG A 108 -16.16 -2.90 -26.41
C ARG A 108 -15.43 -2.06 -27.44
N VAL A 109 -14.10 -2.23 -27.55
CA VAL A 109 -13.29 -1.54 -28.57
C VAL A 109 -13.80 -1.85 -29.96
N ILE A 110 -14.01 -3.14 -30.28
CA ILE A 110 -14.55 -3.57 -31.58
C ILE A 110 -15.92 -2.95 -31.82
N LYS A 111 -16.82 -2.99 -30.82
CA LYS A 111 -18.16 -2.42 -30.94
C LYS A 111 -18.13 -0.92 -31.25
N VAL A 112 -17.27 -0.16 -30.56
CA VAL A 112 -17.20 1.29 -30.71
C VAL A 112 -16.56 1.70 -32.04
N LEU A 113 -15.53 0.99 -32.50
CA LEU A 113 -14.87 1.29 -33.78
C LEU A 113 -15.81 1.15 -34.99
N LYS A 114 -16.79 0.23 -34.93
CA LYS A 114 -17.78 0.05 -36.00
C LYS A 114 -18.57 1.32 -36.32
N ASN A 115 -18.76 2.21 -35.34
CA ASN A 115 -19.54 3.45 -35.50
C ASN A 115 -18.97 4.41 -36.56
N TRP A 116 -17.68 4.26 -36.94
CA TRP A 116 -17.05 5.07 -37.99
C TRP A 116 -16.15 4.23 -38.92
N GLY A 117 -16.34 2.91 -38.96
CA GLY A 117 -15.56 2.01 -39.82
C GLY A 117 -14.10 1.80 -39.39
N GLY A 118 -13.75 2.11 -38.14
CA GLY A 118 -12.41 1.83 -37.60
C GLY A 118 -12.15 0.33 -37.46
N LYS A 119 -10.87 -0.08 -37.45
CA LYS A 119 -10.45 -1.48 -37.38
C LYS A 119 -9.54 -1.76 -36.18
N LEU A 120 -9.72 -2.92 -35.56
CA LEU A 120 -8.79 -3.44 -34.56
C LEU A 120 -7.73 -4.31 -35.26
N ILE A 121 -6.45 -4.01 -35.04
CA ILE A 121 -5.32 -4.78 -35.54
C ILE A 121 -4.65 -5.48 -34.36
N GLU A 122 -4.49 -6.80 -34.46
CA GLU A 122 -3.97 -7.65 -33.38
C GLU A 122 -2.70 -8.39 -33.80
N PRO A 123 -1.51 -7.77 -33.69
CA PRO A 123 -0.25 -8.47 -33.94
C PRO A 123 -0.05 -9.60 -32.93
N LYS A 124 0.62 -10.67 -33.36
CA LYS A 124 0.99 -11.78 -32.47
C LYS A 124 1.81 -11.25 -31.30
N TYR A 125 1.42 -11.62 -30.09
CA TYR A 125 2.15 -11.27 -28.88
C TYR A 125 3.56 -11.88 -28.91
N THR A 126 4.57 -11.08 -28.56
CA THR A 126 5.96 -11.55 -28.43
C THR A 126 6.04 -12.56 -27.28
N LYS A 127 6.24 -13.83 -27.63
CA LYS A 127 6.36 -14.92 -26.65
C LYS A 127 7.64 -14.77 -25.81
N ASN A 128 7.62 -15.32 -24.59
CA ASN A 128 8.76 -15.38 -23.66
C ASN A 128 9.27 -14.05 -23.07
N ILE A 129 8.65 -12.90 -23.38
CA ILE A 129 9.02 -11.61 -22.77
C ILE A 129 7.75 -10.85 -22.40
N SER A 130 7.55 -10.62 -21.10
CA SER A 130 6.50 -9.74 -20.59
C SER A 130 7.04 -8.84 -19.47
N SER A 131 6.51 -7.63 -19.35
CA SER A 131 6.86 -6.76 -18.21
C SER A 131 6.59 -7.44 -16.87
N THR A 132 5.63 -8.37 -16.79
CA THR A 132 5.35 -9.13 -15.57
C THR A 132 6.52 -10.04 -15.21
N ILE A 133 7.09 -10.76 -16.18
CA ILE A 133 8.26 -11.63 -15.97
C ILE A 133 9.47 -10.80 -15.58
N ILE A 134 9.75 -9.70 -16.28
CA ILE A 134 10.88 -8.82 -15.96
C ILE A 134 10.70 -8.19 -14.58
N LYS A 135 9.48 -7.76 -14.24
CA LYS A 135 9.16 -7.23 -12.91
C LYS A 135 9.38 -8.27 -11.83
N ASN A 136 8.98 -9.52 -12.04
CA ASN A 136 9.23 -10.58 -11.07
C ASN A 136 10.73 -10.79 -10.86
N LYS A 137 11.53 -10.81 -11.94
CA LYS A 137 13.00 -10.87 -11.82
C LYS A 137 13.62 -9.67 -11.08
N ILE A 138 13.11 -8.46 -11.32
CA ILE A 138 13.54 -7.26 -10.58
C ILE A 138 13.15 -7.38 -9.10
N LEU A 139 11.95 -7.88 -8.80
CA LEU A 139 11.49 -8.09 -7.43
C LEU A 139 12.28 -9.20 -6.71
N GLU A 140 12.73 -10.23 -7.43
CA GLU A 140 13.62 -11.29 -6.92
C GLU A 140 15.00 -10.74 -6.52
N ILE A 141 15.53 -9.75 -7.25
CA ILE A 141 16.77 -9.05 -6.87
C ILE A 141 16.54 -8.10 -5.67
N GLY A 142 15.29 -7.80 -5.34
CA GLY A 142 14.88 -6.87 -4.30
C GLY A 142 14.41 -5.51 -4.83
N THR A 143 13.73 -4.74 -3.99
CA THR A 143 13.29 -3.38 -4.32
C THR A 143 14.23 -2.35 -3.72
N SER A 144 14.56 -1.29 -4.46
CA SER A 144 15.29 -0.18 -3.89
C SER A 144 14.48 0.48 -2.74
N PRO A 145 15.16 0.97 -1.68
CA PRO A 145 14.50 1.69 -0.59
C PRO A 145 13.62 2.83 -1.09
N GLN A 146 14.10 3.63 -2.06
CA GLN A 146 13.35 4.78 -2.58
C GLN A 146 12.05 4.36 -3.28
N ASN A 147 12.07 3.24 -4.03
CA ASN A 147 10.86 2.74 -4.64
C ASN A 147 9.86 2.26 -3.58
N ARG A 148 10.33 1.52 -2.56
CA ARG A 148 9.49 1.07 -1.44
C ARG A 148 8.88 2.24 -0.68
N VAL A 149 9.65 3.29 -0.40
CA VAL A 149 9.16 4.54 0.22
C VAL A 149 8.02 5.14 -0.60
N SER A 150 8.22 5.32 -1.92
CA SER A 150 7.22 5.93 -2.80
C SER A 150 5.95 5.11 -2.99
N ARG A 151 6.05 3.79 -2.77
CA ARG A 151 4.98 2.83 -3.09
C ARG A 151 3.72 3.08 -2.27
N LEU A 152 3.84 3.43 -0.99
CA LEU A 152 2.68 3.64 -0.12
C LEU A 152 1.83 4.83 -0.59
N LYS A 153 2.46 5.96 -0.91
CA LYS A 153 1.76 7.15 -1.41
C LYS A 153 1.00 6.86 -2.70
N ARG A 154 1.64 6.14 -3.62
CA ARG A 154 1.00 5.71 -4.89
C ARG A 154 -0.19 4.79 -4.64
N LEU A 155 -0.13 3.93 -3.61
CA LEU A 155 -1.26 3.10 -3.19
C LEU A 155 -2.40 3.94 -2.58
N PHE A 156 -2.11 4.98 -1.79
CA PHE A 156 -3.10 5.92 -1.27
C PHE A 156 -3.89 6.63 -2.37
N GLU A 157 -3.18 7.03 -3.44
CA GLU A 157 -3.74 7.69 -4.62
C GLU A 157 -4.55 6.70 -5.50
N SER A 158 -4.04 5.48 -5.67
CA SER A 158 -4.58 4.53 -6.65
C SER A 158 -5.69 3.62 -6.09
N LYS A 159 -5.64 3.26 -4.79
CA LYS A 159 -6.59 2.31 -4.19
C LYS A 159 -7.69 3.03 -3.40
N LYS A 160 -8.83 2.35 -3.29
CA LYS A 160 -9.93 2.80 -2.42
C LYS A 160 -9.55 2.69 -0.93
N ILE A 161 -8.83 1.62 -0.58
CA ILE A 161 -8.27 1.38 0.73
C ILE A 161 -6.98 0.57 0.62
N VAL A 162 -5.98 0.96 1.39
CA VAL A 162 -4.71 0.27 1.61
C VAL A 162 -4.82 -0.61 2.85
N ARG A 163 -4.48 -1.89 2.74
CA ARG A 163 -4.56 -2.88 3.82
C ARG A 163 -3.18 -3.22 4.34
N LEU A 164 -2.93 -2.93 5.61
CA LEU A 164 -1.70 -3.35 6.28
C LEU A 164 -2.02 -4.43 7.32
N LEU A 165 -1.17 -5.45 7.39
CA LEU A 165 -1.17 -6.44 8.46
C LEU A 165 0.11 -6.29 9.28
N GLU A 166 0.02 -6.56 10.58
CA GLU A 166 1.17 -6.48 11.47
C GLU A 166 2.25 -7.49 11.14
N SER A 167 3.51 -7.06 11.18
CA SER A 167 4.68 -7.90 11.03
C SER A 167 5.66 -7.61 12.17
N HIS A 168 5.95 -8.64 12.96
CA HIS A 168 6.90 -8.59 14.09
C HIS A 168 8.17 -9.41 13.85
N ASN A 169 8.26 -10.11 12.72
CA ASN A 169 9.46 -10.82 12.27
C ASN A 169 9.38 -11.10 10.75
N ALA A 170 10.50 -11.56 10.19
CA ALA A 170 10.64 -11.88 8.77
C ALA A 170 9.59 -12.89 8.27
N LEU A 171 9.26 -13.91 9.07
CA LEU A 171 8.27 -14.94 8.69
C LEU A 171 6.86 -14.35 8.55
N ALA A 172 6.42 -13.51 9.49
CA ALA A 172 5.17 -12.77 9.36
C ALA A 172 5.18 -11.86 8.12
N GLY A 173 6.32 -11.23 7.83
CA GLY A 173 6.55 -10.47 6.60
C GLY A 173 6.33 -11.31 5.34
N LEU A 174 6.93 -12.50 5.25
CA LEU A 174 6.79 -13.41 4.11
C LEU A 174 5.34 -13.89 3.90
N ILE A 175 4.60 -14.13 4.98
CA ILE A 175 3.16 -14.45 4.89
C ILE A 175 2.43 -13.28 4.22
N ILE A 176 2.66 -12.05 4.69
CA ILE A 176 2.01 -10.85 4.15
C ILE A 176 2.42 -10.59 2.70
N GLU A 177 3.69 -10.81 2.36
CA GLU A 177 4.25 -10.65 1.02
C GLU A 177 3.53 -11.57 0.02
N ASN A 178 3.38 -12.84 0.37
CA ASN A 178 2.98 -13.88 -0.57
C ASN A 178 1.47 -14.19 -0.59
N LEU A 179 0.73 -13.85 0.47
CA LEU A 179 -0.69 -14.22 0.56
C LEU A 179 -1.55 -13.49 -0.48
N LYS A 180 -2.19 -14.26 -1.36
CA LYS A 180 -3.14 -13.81 -2.38
C LYS A 180 -4.41 -14.66 -2.31
N PHE A 181 -5.57 -14.01 -2.34
CA PHE A 181 -6.88 -14.65 -2.32
C PHE A 181 -7.71 -14.19 -3.52
N GLN A 182 -8.25 -15.13 -4.30
CA GLN A 182 -9.14 -14.78 -5.41
C GLN A 182 -10.59 -14.69 -4.95
N LYS A 183 -11.23 -13.54 -5.20
CA LYS A 183 -12.68 -13.35 -4.97
C LYS A 183 -13.31 -12.62 -6.14
N SER A 184 -14.27 -13.25 -6.82
CA SER A 184 -15.08 -12.64 -7.90
C SER A 184 -14.23 -11.98 -9.00
N ASN A 185 -13.26 -12.72 -9.57
CA ASN A 185 -12.30 -12.24 -10.58
C ASN A 185 -11.41 -11.07 -10.14
N LYS A 186 -11.26 -10.83 -8.83
CA LYS A 186 -10.30 -9.89 -8.27
C LYS A 186 -9.39 -10.59 -7.28
N THR A 187 -8.09 -10.38 -7.45
CA THR A 187 -7.11 -10.76 -6.43
C THR A 187 -7.19 -9.79 -5.25
N ARG A 188 -7.21 -10.34 -4.05
CA ARG A 188 -7.12 -9.65 -2.77
C ARG A 188 -5.82 -10.04 -2.11
N GLU A 189 -5.10 -9.07 -1.60
CA GLU A 189 -3.84 -9.23 -0.91
C GLU A 189 -3.67 -8.10 0.09
N PHE A 190 -2.72 -8.26 1.00
CA PHE A 190 -2.24 -7.15 1.82
C PHE A 190 -1.36 -6.23 0.98
N ASP A 191 -1.53 -4.94 1.17
CA ASP A 191 -0.87 -3.88 0.41
C ASP A 191 0.48 -3.48 1.03
N GLY A 192 0.70 -3.83 2.30
CA GLY A 192 1.89 -3.48 3.07
C GLY A 192 1.89 -4.08 4.47
N MET A 193 2.89 -3.70 5.25
CA MET A 193 3.13 -4.20 6.60
C MET A 193 3.05 -3.07 7.62
N TRP A 194 2.62 -3.43 8.81
CA TRP A 194 2.65 -2.58 10.00
C TRP A 194 3.71 -3.10 10.96
N SER A 195 4.79 -2.34 11.14
CA SER A 195 5.79 -2.63 12.17
C SER A 195 5.25 -2.15 13.51
N SER A 196 4.54 -3.05 14.21
CA SER A 196 3.91 -2.73 15.49
C SER A 196 4.93 -2.73 16.62
N SER A 197 4.99 -1.63 17.34
CA SER A 197 5.65 -1.51 18.66
C SER A 197 5.18 -2.58 19.66
N LEU A 198 3.86 -2.80 19.76
CA LEU A 198 3.25 -3.79 20.66
C LEU A 198 3.75 -5.20 20.38
N THR A 199 3.75 -5.64 19.13
CA THR A 199 4.08 -7.03 18.81
C THR A 199 5.59 -7.26 18.82
N ASP A 200 6.38 -6.26 18.43
CA ASP A 200 7.84 -6.28 18.53
C ASP A 200 8.35 -6.27 20.00
N SER A 201 7.71 -5.50 20.89
CA SER A 201 8.04 -5.55 22.32
C SER A 201 7.63 -6.88 22.95
N ALA A 202 6.43 -7.36 22.65
CA ALA A 202 5.93 -8.63 23.19
C ALA A 202 6.75 -9.85 22.74
N THR A 203 7.21 -9.90 21.48
CA THR A 203 8.09 -11.00 21.02
C THR A 203 9.46 -10.99 21.68
N LYS A 204 9.87 -9.84 22.24
CA LYS A 204 11.09 -9.67 23.06
C LYS A 204 10.82 -9.86 24.57
N GLY A 205 9.61 -10.28 24.97
CA GLY A 205 9.23 -10.42 26.37
C GLY A 205 9.16 -9.10 27.14
N LYS A 206 9.04 -7.97 26.45
CA LYS A 206 9.06 -6.62 27.03
C LYS A 206 7.68 -5.94 26.90
N PRO A 207 7.33 -5.01 27.81
CA PRO A 207 6.10 -4.24 27.72
C PRO A 207 6.14 -3.21 26.57
N ASP A 208 4.95 -2.87 26.05
CA ASP A 208 4.74 -1.81 25.05
C ASP A 208 4.68 -0.41 25.69
N ASN A 209 5.83 0.03 26.22
CA ASN A 209 6.00 1.30 26.93
C ASN A 209 7.29 2.04 26.52
N SER A 210 7.80 1.73 25.33
CA SER A 210 9.09 2.19 24.81
C SER A 210 10.33 1.61 25.51
N SER A 211 10.20 0.50 26.27
CA SER A 211 11.34 -0.31 26.76
C SER A 211 12.16 -0.98 25.66
N VAL A 212 11.62 -1.08 24.44
CA VAL A 212 12.38 -1.44 23.24
C VAL A 212 12.67 -0.16 22.49
N ASP A 213 13.93 0.26 22.50
CA ASP A 213 14.37 1.50 21.87
C ASP A 213 14.34 1.41 20.33
N PHE A 214 14.36 2.57 19.66
CA PHE A 214 14.26 2.62 18.21
C PHE A 214 15.39 1.87 17.49
N SER A 215 16.59 1.77 18.05
CA SER A 215 17.71 1.03 17.43
C SER A 215 17.38 -0.46 17.36
N SER A 216 16.93 -1.05 18.47
CA SER A 216 16.47 -2.44 18.50
C SER A 216 15.29 -2.69 17.55
N ARG A 217 14.36 -1.73 17.45
CA ARG A 217 13.21 -1.83 16.54
C ARG A 217 13.62 -1.73 15.07
N ILE A 218 14.59 -0.88 14.73
CA ILE A 218 15.15 -0.78 13.38
C ILE A 218 15.89 -2.06 12.99
N THR A 219 16.58 -2.72 13.93
CA THR A 219 17.19 -4.03 13.66
C THR A 219 16.13 -5.08 13.32
N SER A 220 15.06 -5.18 14.11
CA SER A 220 13.94 -6.10 13.83
C SER A 220 13.24 -5.77 12.51
N LEU A 221 13.13 -4.49 12.18
CA LEU A 221 12.60 -4.00 10.91
C LEU A 221 13.48 -4.44 9.73
N ASN A 222 14.81 -4.31 9.82
CA ASN A 222 15.72 -4.67 8.73
C ASN A 222 15.56 -6.15 8.34
N ASN A 223 15.44 -7.05 9.31
CA ASN A 223 15.17 -8.48 9.05
C ASN A 223 13.88 -8.70 8.24
N ILE A 224 12.85 -7.87 8.43
CA ILE A 224 11.62 -7.90 7.61
C ILE A 224 11.91 -7.35 6.22
N MET A 225 12.68 -6.26 6.13
CA MET A 225 12.98 -5.57 4.89
C MET A 225 13.81 -6.39 3.91
N ASP A 226 14.65 -7.30 4.42
CA ASP A 226 15.54 -8.17 3.64
C ASP A 226 14.77 -9.21 2.80
N VAL A 227 13.62 -9.68 3.29
CA VAL A 227 12.87 -10.79 2.67
C VAL A 227 11.52 -10.38 2.08
N THR A 228 11.23 -9.07 2.02
CA THR A 228 9.92 -8.56 1.58
C THR A 228 10.09 -7.44 0.57
N THR A 229 9.03 -7.04 -0.14
CA THR A 229 9.09 -5.91 -1.09
C THR A 229 7.98 -4.88 -0.89
N LYS A 230 6.93 -5.25 -0.17
CA LYS A 230 5.80 -4.38 0.13
C LYS A 230 6.20 -3.20 1.05
N PRO A 231 5.46 -2.07 0.97
CA PRO A 231 5.72 -0.92 1.83
C PRO A 231 5.50 -1.27 3.31
N VAL A 232 6.30 -0.65 4.17
CA VAL A 232 6.20 -0.81 5.63
C VAL A 232 5.89 0.52 6.27
N VAL A 233 4.93 0.50 7.21
CA VAL A 233 4.58 1.63 8.06
C VAL A 233 5.09 1.36 9.46
N PHE A 234 5.89 2.27 10.00
CA PHE A 234 6.55 2.13 11.29
C PHE A 234 5.76 2.84 12.38
N ASP A 235 5.32 2.10 13.40
CA ASP A 235 4.85 2.69 14.65
C ASP A 235 6.04 3.35 15.34
N ALA A 236 6.02 4.64 15.63
CA ALA A 236 7.11 5.33 16.32
C ALA A 236 6.71 5.82 17.71
N ASP A 237 5.68 5.21 18.33
CA ASP A 237 5.20 5.61 19.65
C ASP A 237 4.90 7.13 19.67
N ASN A 238 5.44 7.89 20.62
CA ASN A 238 5.30 9.36 20.68
C ASN A 238 6.38 10.13 19.86
N GLY A 239 7.20 9.41 19.10
CA GLY A 239 8.30 9.94 18.30
C GLY A 239 9.58 10.31 19.08
N GLY A 240 9.63 10.07 20.38
CA GLY A 240 10.78 10.41 21.22
C GLY A 240 11.04 11.92 21.35
N GLN A 241 12.32 12.26 21.52
CA GLN A 241 12.82 13.64 21.62
C GLN A 241 12.88 14.30 20.23
N ILE A 242 12.47 15.57 20.14
CA ILE A 242 12.38 16.27 18.86
C ILE A 242 13.77 16.52 18.25
N GLU A 243 14.79 16.65 19.09
CA GLU A 243 16.20 16.82 18.77
C GLU A 243 16.76 15.59 18.02
N HIS A 244 16.29 14.39 18.38
CA HIS A 244 16.73 13.13 17.77
C HIS A 244 15.90 12.72 16.54
N MET A 245 14.75 13.37 16.32
CA MET A 245 13.81 13.04 15.25
C MET A 245 14.48 12.98 13.87
N SER A 246 15.41 13.90 13.59
CA SER A 246 16.09 13.97 12.30
C SER A 246 16.88 12.69 11.96
N TYR A 247 17.57 12.12 12.94
CA TYR A 247 18.34 10.89 12.78
C TYR A 247 17.43 9.67 12.63
N LEU A 248 16.31 9.64 13.37
CA LEU A 248 15.30 8.59 13.22
C LEU A 248 14.70 8.59 11.81
N ILE A 249 14.26 9.75 11.31
CA ILE A 249 13.66 9.86 9.97
C ILE A 249 14.64 9.42 8.88
N ARG A 250 15.90 9.89 8.94
CA ARG A 250 16.93 9.50 7.97
C ARG A 250 17.21 8.00 7.99
N SER A 251 17.21 7.39 9.18
CA SER A 251 17.43 5.94 9.32
C SER A 251 16.26 5.13 8.77
N LEU A 252 15.02 5.51 9.11
CA LEU A 252 13.82 4.85 8.60
C LEU A 252 13.71 4.94 7.07
N GLU A 253 13.95 6.12 6.50
CA GLU A 253 13.90 6.33 5.06
C GLU A 253 14.99 5.55 4.32
N ARG A 254 16.22 5.51 4.88
CA ARG A 254 17.32 4.70 4.33
C ARG A 254 17.01 3.20 4.35
N SER A 255 16.35 2.71 5.40
CA SER A 255 15.86 1.32 5.48
C SER A 255 14.65 1.03 4.57
N GLY A 256 14.09 2.03 3.88
CA GLY A 256 12.98 1.86 2.95
C GLY A 256 11.58 1.90 3.59
N VAL A 257 11.46 2.42 4.81
CA VAL A 257 10.15 2.64 5.48
C VAL A 257 9.36 3.69 4.72
N SER A 258 8.09 3.40 4.44
CA SER A 258 7.24 4.27 3.62
C SER A 258 6.48 5.33 4.43
N ALA A 259 6.24 5.07 5.71
CA ALA A 259 5.62 6.05 6.60
C ALA A 259 5.99 5.83 8.06
N ILE A 260 5.98 6.93 8.81
CA ILE A 260 6.06 6.95 10.27
C ILE A 260 4.70 7.34 10.86
N ILE A 261 4.29 6.63 11.91
CA ILE A 261 3.13 7.03 12.73
C ILE A 261 3.64 7.43 14.11
N ILE A 262 3.35 8.66 14.54
CA ILE A 262 3.58 9.11 15.91
C ILE A 262 2.25 9.45 16.60
N GLU A 263 2.13 9.15 17.88
CA GLU A 263 0.94 9.41 18.72
C GLU A 263 1.12 10.62 19.64
N ASP A 264 0.04 11.36 19.86
CA ASP A 264 0.06 12.61 20.63
C ASP A 264 -0.01 12.43 22.16
N LYS A 265 0.72 11.44 22.70
CA LYS A 265 0.87 11.21 24.16
C LYS A 265 2.18 11.78 24.71
N VAL A 266 2.19 12.05 26.01
CA VAL A 266 3.39 12.48 26.77
C VAL A 266 3.89 11.37 27.69
N GLY A 267 5.20 11.31 27.90
CA GLY A 267 5.85 10.40 28.83
C GLY A 267 6.08 9.01 28.25
N LEU A 268 6.32 8.03 29.13
CA LEU A 268 6.42 6.63 28.73
C LEU A 268 5.14 6.21 28.04
N LYS A 269 5.28 5.52 26.91
CA LYS A 269 4.13 5.03 26.18
C LYS A 269 3.28 4.13 27.08
N LYS A 270 1.96 4.27 26.95
CA LYS A 270 1.00 3.33 27.54
C LYS A 270 0.08 2.84 26.43
N ASN A 271 0.00 1.52 26.28
CA ASN A 271 -0.82 0.90 25.25
C ASN A 271 -2.30 1.32 25.40
N SER A 272 -2.90 1.71 24.28
CA SER A 272 -4.26 2.27 24.23
C SER A 272 -5.37 1.28 24.56
N LEU A 273 -5.07 -0.02 24.52
CA LEU A 273 -6.02 -1.10 24.82
C LEU A 273 -6.15 -1.38 26.33
N PHE A 274 -5.25 -0.84 27.17
CA PHE A 274 -5.40 -0.98 28.61
C PHE A 274 -6.69 -0.29 29.09
N LYS A 275 -7.49 -1.02 29.89
CA LYS A 275 -8.73 -0.49 30.50
C LYS A 275 -8.46 0.78 31.31
N ASN A 276 -7.39 0.76 32.10
CA ASN A 276 -7.00 1.87 32.94
C ASN A 276 -6.02 2.81 32.21
N GLN A 277 -6.53 3.94 31.72
CA GLN A 277 -5.73 5.04 31.17
C GLN A 277 -5.51 6.16 32.20
N LYS A 278 -5.81 5.94 33.50
CA LYS A 278 -5.47 6.90 34.56
C LYS A 278 -3.96 7.21 34.48
N ASN A 279 -3.64 8.49 34.53
CA ASN A 279 -2.30 9.09 34.43
C ASN A 279 -1.70 9.19 33.01
N THR A 280 -2.36 8.71 31.96
CA THR A 280 -1.91 8.96 30.58
C THR A 280 -2.26 10.39 30.19
N LYS A 281 -1.24 11.21 29.96
CA LYS A 281 -1.40 12.58 29.48
C LYS A 281 -1.29 12.62 27.96
N GLN A 282 -2.08 13.50 27.36
CA GLN A 282 -2.02 13.82 25.95
C GLN A 282 -1.23 15.12 25.78
N ASP A 283 -0.41 15.19 24.74
CA ASP A 283 0.47 16.31 24.47
C ASP A 283 -0.33 17.57 24.11
N ASP A 284 0.29 18.73 24.33
CA ASP A 284 -0.22 19.98 23.80
C ASP A 284 -0.23 19.88 22.26
N PRO A 285 -1.35 20.20 21.59
CA PRO A 285 -1.44 20.03 20.15
C PRO A 285 -0.44 20.89 19.37
N LYS A 286 -0.04 22.06 19.87
CA LYS A 286 0.96 22.90 19.18
C LYS A 286 2.36 22.32 19.36
N THR A 287 2.68 21.78 20.53
CA THR A 287 3.94 21.06 20.78
C THR A 287 4.05 19.82 19.89
N PHE A 288 3.01 18.99 19.83
CA PHE A 288 3.01 17.81 18.95
C PHE A 288 3.08 18.19 17.46
N ALA A 289 2.43 19.29 17.06
CA ALA A 289 2.54 19.82 15.70
C ALA A 289 3.99 20.18 15.32
N LYS A 290 4.82 20.65 16.28
CA LYS A 290 6.25 20.89 16.01
C LYS A 290 6.98 19.60 15.65
N LYS A 291 6.65 18.47 16.28
CA LYS A 291 7.22 17.15 15.92
C LYS A 291 6.83 16.75 14.50
N ILE A 292 5.55 16.87 14.15
CA ILE A 292 5.08 16.60 12.78
C ILE A 292 5.82 17.48 11.76
N LYS A 293 5.90 18.78 12.03
CA LYS A 293 6.61 19.73 11.17
C LYS A 293 8.09 19.33 11.00
N LYS A 294 8.76 18.94 12.09
CA LYS A 294 10.16 18.48 12.06
C LYS A 294 10.36 17.24 11.18
N ILE A 295 9.42 16.28 11.22
CA ILE A 295 9.44 15.11 10.33
C ILE A 295 9.35 15.57 8.87
N CYS A 296 8.39 16.44 8.57
CA CYS A 296 8.15 16.94 7.21
C CYS A 296 9.29 17.79 6.65
N GLU A 297 10.00 18.53 7.51
CA GLU A 297 11.21 19.29 7.16
C GLU A 297 12.44 18.38 6.97
N THR A 298 12.50 17.23 7.66
CA THR A 298 13.69 16.36 7.64
C THR A 298 13.65 15.29 6.55
N ARG A 299 12.46 14.79 6.17
CA ARG A 299 12.34 13.74 5.15
C ARG A 299 13.01 14.16 3.83
N ASN A 300 13.79 13.26 3.23
CA ASN A 300 14.44 13.54 1.95
C ASN A 300 13.42 13.42 0.80
N SER A 301 12.51 12.45 0.87
CA SER A 301 11.42 12.26 -0.08
C SER A 301 10.09 12.80 0.45
N LYS A 302 9.38 13.58 -0.37
CA LYS A 302 7.96 13.95 -0.13
C LYS A 302 7.01 12.76 -0.23
N ASP A 303 7.51 11.56 -0.53
CA ASP A 303 6.72 10.33 -0.55
C ASP A 303 6.84 9.53 0.76
N PHE A 304 7.78 9.88 1.65
CA PHE A 304 7.81 9.37 3.01
C PHE A 304 6.71 10.05 3.83
N LEU A 305 5.69 9.30 4.25
CA LEU A 305 4.49 9.89 4.86
C LEU A 305 4.62 10.06 6.38
N ALA A 306 4.23 11.23 6.88
CA ALA A 306 4.08 11.51 8.30
C ALA A 306 2.61 11.37 8.71
N ILE A 307 2.28 10.42 9.59
CA ILE A 307 0.91 10.16 10.03
C ILE A 307 0.77 10.52 11.50
N ALA A 308 -0.15 11.43 11.79
CA ALA A 308 -0.45 11.84 13.16
C ALA A 308 -1.54 10.95 13.75
N ARG A 309 -1.22 10.25 14.84
CA ARG A 309 -2.16 9.44 15.60
C ARG A 309 -2.75 10.23 16.76
N ILE A 310 -4.08 10.38 16.74
CA ILE A 310 -4.85 11.13 17.74
C ILE A 310 -5.40 10.16 18.77
N GLU A 311 -5.04 10.38 20.03
CA GLU A 311 -5.42 9.54 21.17
C GLU A 311 -6.56 10.15 22.02
N SER A 312 -7.24 11.20 21.55
CA SER A 312 -8.27 11.94 22.29
C SER A 312 -9.35 11.02 22.87
N PHE A 313 -9.93 10.11 22.08
CA PHE A 313 -10.93 9.16 22.58
C PHE A 313 -10.35 8.12 23.53
N ILE A 314 -9.07 7.77 23.38
CA ILE A 314 -8.39 6.80 24.26
C ILE A 314 -8.24 7.36 25.68
N VAL A 315 -7.87 8.65 25.79
CA VAL A 315 -7.72 9.37 27.06
C VAL A 315 -9.03 9.98 27.58
N GLY A 316 -10.16 9.70 26.94
CA GLY A 316 -11.49 10.11 27.41
C GLY A 316 -11.91 11.54 27.05
N LYS A 317 -11.20 12.20 26.12
CA LYS A 317 -11.62 13.49 25.57
C LYS A 317 -12.68 13.32 24.49
N ASN A 318 -13.37 14.42 24.18
CA ASN A 318 -14.50 14.44 23.28
C ASN A 318 -14.11 14.65 21.80
N LEU A 319 -15.11 14.55 20.93
CA LEU A 319 -15.00 14.73 19.49
C LEU A 319 -14.46 16.11 19.08
N LYS A 320 -14.76 17.18 19.84
CA LYS A 320 -14.30 18.54 19.54
C LYS A 320 -12.78 18.64 19.68
N ASP A 321 -12.21 18.06 20.73
CA ASP A 321 -10.76 18.00 20.94
C ASP A 321 -10.07 17.21 19.81
N ALA A 322 -10.60 16.04 19.46
CA ALA A 322 -10.07 15.23 18.37
C ALA A 322 -10.05 15.99 17.03
N LEU A 323 -11.13 16.71 16.69
CA LEU A 323 -11.23 17.51 15.47
C LEU A 323 -10.24 18.69 15.46
N ASN A 324 -10.11 19.40 16.58
CA ASN A 324 -9.16 20.50 16.71
C ASN A 324 -7.73 20.02 16.49
N ARG A 325 -7.35 18.89 17.11
CA ARG A 325 -6.04 18.24 16.92
C ARG A 325 -5.80 17.85 15.47
N ALA A 326 -6.78 17.22 14.83
CA ALA A 326 -6.68 16.83 13.42
C ALA A 326 -6.39 18.02 12.50
N GLN A 327 -7.07 19.16 12.71
CA GLN A 327 -6.83 20.38 11.92
C GLN A 327 -5.44 20.95 12.18
N ILE A 328 -5.00 20.99 13.44
CA ILE A 328 -3.66 21.47 13.81
C ILE A 328 -2.59 20.58 13.17
N TYR A 329 -2.73 19.26 13.22
CA TYR A 329 -1.75 18.32 12.70
C TYR A 329 -1.72 18.30 11.17
N ALA A 330 -2.88 18.44 10.52
CA ALA A 330 -2.95 18.61 9.08
C ALA A 330 -2.25 19.91 8.64
N LYS A 331 -2.48 21.04 9.31
CA LYS A 331 -1.79 22.31 9.05
C LYS A 331 -0.28 22.25 9.32
N ALA A 332 0.15 21.40 10.25
CA ALA A 332 1.56 21.15 10.52
C ALA A 332 2.26 20.30 9.43
N GLY A 333 1.50 19.74 8.49
CA GLY A 333 2.01 18.97 7.37
C GLY A 333 1.84 17.45 7.49
N ALA A 334 1.01 16.94 8.42
CA ALA A 334 0.69 15.52 8.43
C ALA A 334 0.05 15.10 7.09
N ASP A 335 0.46 13.95 6.55
CA ASP A 335 -0.07 13.41 5.29
C ASP A 335 -1.35 12.59 5.51
N ALA A 336 -1.57 12.09 6.74
CA ALA A 336 -2.80 11.42 7.13
C ALA A 336 -3.05 11.53 8.65
N ILE A 337 -4.31 11.34 9.06
CA ILE A 337 -4.71 11.22 10.47
C ILE A 337 -5.10 9.78 10.78
N LEU A 338 -4.48 9.20 11.80
CA LEU A 338 -4.97 7.99 12.45
C LEU A 338 -5.82 8.40 13.66
N ILE A 339 -7.13 8.19 13.57
CA ILE A 339 -8.04 8.38 14.70
C ILE A 339 -8.27 7.05 15.40
N HIS A 340 -7.98 6.99 16.70
CA HIS A 340 -8.10 5.75 17.45
C HIS A 340 -9.23 5.81 18.48
N SER A 341 -9.80 4.64 18.77
CA SER A 341 -10.84 4.43 19.78
C SER A 341 -10.67 3.02 20.35
N LYS A 342 -10.93 2.88 21.65
CA LYS A 342 -10.99 1.60 22.38
C LYS A 342 -12.41 1.06 22.50
N ASN A 343 -13.39 1.77 21.96
CA ASN A 343 -14.79 1.36 21.98
C ASN A 343 -14.99 0.12 21.08
N LYS A 344 -15.99 -0.71 21.41
CA LYS A 344 -16.34 -1.90 20.61
C LYS A 344 -17.10 -1.55 19.34
N THR A 345 -17.57 -0.31 19.20
CA THR A 345 -18.31 0.19 18.03
C THR A 345 -17.53 1.30 17.32
N PRO A 346 -17.72 1.49 16.00
CA PRO A 346 -17.03 2.54 15.26
C PRO A 346 -17.66 3.92 15.37
N GLN A 347 -18.64 4.13 16.27
CA GLN A 347 -19.46 5.34 16.29
C GLN A 347 -18.60 6.61 16.46
N GLU A 348 -17.63 6.60 17.37
CA GLU A 348 -16.71 7.71 17.62
C GLU A 348 -15.89 8.06 16.37
N ILE A 349 -15.25 7.06 15.77
CA ILE A 349 -14.38 7.27 14.61
C ILE A 349 -15.16 7.67 13.35
N PHE A 350 -16.39 7.18 13.18
CA PHE A 350 -17.26 7.56 12.05
C PHE A 350 -17.88 8.94 12.25
N SER A 351 -18.20 9.31 13.50
CA SER A 351 -18.61 10.68 13.83
C SER A 351 -17.47 11.68 13.54
N PHE A 352 -16.25 11.34 13.96
CA PHE A 352 -15.05 12.10 13.63
C PHE A 352 -14.84 12.21 12.12
N ALA A 353 -14.85 11.10 11.40
CA ALA A 353 -14.60 11.08 9.96
C ALA A 353 -15.61 11.94 9.18
N ARG A 354 -16.90 11.85 9.52
CA ARG A 354 -17.96 12.67 8.87
C ARG A 354 -17.77 14.16 9.09
N LYS A 355 -17.35 14.59 10.29
CA LYS A 355 -17.12 16.02 10.59
C LYS A 355 -15.81 16.52 10.01
N PHE A 356 -14.72 15.76 10.14
CA PHE A 356 -13.41 16.16 9.63
C PHE A 356 -13.39 16.27 8.10
N LYS A 357 -14.14 15.40 7.40
CA LYS A 357 -14.30 15.48 5.94
C LYS A 357 -14.88 16.81 5.43
N LYS A 358 -15.58 17.56 6.29
CA LYS A 358 -16.12 18.89 5.95
C LYS A 358 -15.14 20.03 6.21
N SER A 359 -13.98 19.76 6.82
CA SER A 359 -12.96 20.76 7.11
C SER A 359 -12.09 21.03 5.89
N GLU A 360 -11.66 22.28 5.70
CA GLU A 360 -10.68 22.68 4.68
C GLU A 360 -9.31 22.00 4.86
N SER A 361 -9.00 21.55 6.08
CA SER A 361 -7.76 20.81 6.40
C SER A 361 -7.94 19.30 6.31
N PHE A 362 -8.95 18.81 5.59
CA PHE A 362 -9.16 17.38 5.44
C PHE A 362 -7.98 16.71 4.73
N ILE A 363 -7.44 15.69 5.39
CA ILE A 363 -6.43 14.78 4.85
C ILE A 363 -6.90 13.32 5.05
N PRO A 364 -6.34 12.36 4.30
CA PRO A 364 -6.73 10.94 4.39
C PRO A 364 -6.75 10.39 5.82
N LEU A 365 -7.69 9.47 6.08
CA LEU A 365 -7.87 8.84 7.39
C LEU A 365 -7.34 7.40 7.42
N VAL A 366 -6.80 7.02 8.58
CA VAL A 366 -6.28 5.68 8.90
C VAL A 366 -7.10 5.07 10.04
N ALA A 367 -7.50 3.81 9.90
CA ALA A 367 -8.25 3.06 10.90
C ALA A 367 -7.47 1.86 11.46
N VAL A 368 -7.71 1.53 12.72
CA VAL A 368 -7.15 0.35 13.40
C VAL A 368 -8.29 -0.41 14.11
N PRO A 369 -9.05 -1.26 13.39
CA PRO A 369 -10.27 -1.90 13.89
C PRO A 369 -10.04 -3.09 14.84
N SER A 370 -9.08 -3.00 15.76
CA SER A 370 -8.77 -4.08 16.71
C SER A 370 -9.90 -4.34 17.71
N THR A 371 -10.60 -3.29 18.18
CA THR A 371 -11.71 -3.41 19.15
C THR A 371 -13.10 -3.40 18.50
N TYR A 372 -13.21 -2.88 17.28
CA TYR A 372 -14.43 -2.82 16.47
C TYR A 372 -14.29 -3.69 15.20
N SER A 373 -13.82 -4.92 15.38
CA SER A 373 -13.46 -5.87 14.30
C SER A 373 -14.63 -6.31 13.41
N LYS A 374 -15.89 -6.03 13.81
CA LYS A 374 -17.09 -6.26 13.00
C LYS A 374 -17.19 -5.31 11.80
N VAL A 375 -16.41 -4.23 11.77
CA VAL A 375 -16.47 -3.24 10.69
C VAL A 375 -15.78 -3.76 9.44
N HIS A 376 -16.50 -3.73 8.33
CA HIS A 376 -15.92 -4.08 7.04
C HIS A 376 -15.20 -2.88 6.40
N GLU A 377 -14.20 -3.18 5.57
CA GLU A 377 -13.46 -2.17 4.80
C GLU A 377 -14.38 -1.28 3.93
N LYS A 378 -15.49 -1.82 3.42
CA LYS A 378 -16.49 -1.05 2.64
C LYS A 378 -17.06 0.12 3.45
N ASP A 379 -17.25 -0.07 4.75
CA ASP A 379 -17.81 0.93 5.66
C ASP A 379 -16.75 1.98 6.00
N LEU A 380 -15.49 1.55 6.16
CA LEU A 380 -14.34 2.46 6.27
C LEU A 380 -14.21 3.35 5.02
N ILE A 381 -14.25 2.77 3.83
CA ILE A 381 -14.20 3.51 2.55
C ILE A 381 -15.32 4.53 2.47
N LYS A 382 -16.56 4.15 2.81
CA LYS A 382 -17.73 5.04 2.79
C LYS A 382 -17.54 6.26 3.69
N ASN A 383 -16.82 6.10 4.80
CA ASN A 383 -16.51 7.17 5.76
C ASN A 383 -15.20 7.92 5.45
N GLY A 384 -14.54 7.65 4.31
CA GLY A 384 -13.35 8.41 3.88
C GLY A 384 -12.01 7.90 4.40
N PHE A 385 -11.98 6.72 5.01
CA PHE A 385 -10.72 6.06 5.36
C PHE A 385 -10.02 5.50 4.12
N LYS A 386 -8.72 5.74 4.05
CA LYS A 386 -7.83 5.34 2.95
C LYS A 386 -6.86 4.23 3.32
N MET A 387 -6.64 4.00 4.62
CA MET A 387 -5.80 2.92 5.10
C MET A 387 -6.45 2.21 6.30
N VAL A 388 -6.33 0.89 6.35
CA VAL A 388 -6.72 0.04 7.48
C VAL A 388 -5.52 -0.78 7.93
N ILE A 389 -5.29 -0.81 9.25
CA ILE A 389 -4.21 -1.55 9.88
C ILE A 389 -4.78 -2.64 10.77
N TYR A 390 -4.43 -3.89 10.48
CA TYR A 390 -4.71 -5.05 11.32
C TYR A 390 -3.54 -5.28 12.28
N ALA A 391 -3.57 -4.61 13.44
CA ALA A 391 -2.36 -4.26 14.19
C ALA A 391 -1.68 -5.35 15.04
N ASN A 392 -2.34 -6.45 15.41
CA ASN A 392 -1.75 -7.45 16.33
C ASN A 392 -2.32 -8.88 16.18
N HIS A 393 -2.89 -9.18 15.02
CA HIS A 393 -3.66 -10.40 14.82
C HIS A 393 -2.78 -11.64 14.66
N LEU A 394 -1.60 -11.52 14.07
CA LEU A 394 -0.70 -12.65 13.84
C LEU A 394 -0.08 -13.11 15.16
N LEU A 395 0.39 -12.18 16.01
CA LEU A 395 0.92 -12.52 17.31
C LEU A 395 -0.16 -13.13 18.22
N ARG A 396 -1.37 -12.56 18.20
CA ARG A 396 -2.53 -13.10 18.95
C ARG A 396 -2.97 -14.48 18.47
N ALA A 397 -2.68 -14.85 17.23
CA ALA A 397 -2.93 -16.20 16.72
C ALA A 397 -1.78 -17.16 17.09
N ALA A 398 -0.53 -16.69 17.02
CA ALA A 398 0.65 -17.50 17.32
C ALA A 398 0.73 -17.89 18.81
N TYR A 399 0.52 -16.93 19.72
CA TYR A 399 0.66 -17.16 21.16
C TYR A 399 -0.15 -18.35 21.70
N PRO A 400 -1.49 -18.43 21.51
CA PRO A 400 -2.26 -19.56 22.02
C PRO A 400 -1.85 -20.89 21.37
N ALA A 401 -1.41 -20.89 20.12
CA ALA A 401 -0.91 -22.11 19.48
C ALA A 401 0.38 -22.61 20.15
N MET A 402 1.33 -21.71 20.42
CA MET A 402 2.56 -22.04 21.15
C MET A 402 2.27 -22.53 22.58
N GLU A 403 1.37 -21.86 23.29
CA GLU A 403 0.98 -22.23 24.65
C GLU A 403 0.32 -23.61 24.70
N ILE A 404 -0.59 -23.92 23.77
CA ILE A 404 -1.24 -25.24 23.67
C ILE A 404 -0.21 -26.34 23.42
N VAL A 405 0.75 -26.11 22.53
CA VAL A 405 1.83 -27.08 22.22
C VAL A 405 2.69 -27.32 23.46
N ALA A 406 3.20 -26.25 24.08
CA ALA A 406 4.03 -26.36 25.28
C ALA A 406 3.31 -27.07 26.42
N LYS A 407 2.04 -26.73 26.67
CA LYS A 407 1.20 -27.37 27.69
C LYS A 407 1.01 -28.86 27.41
N LYS A 408 0.77 -29.25 26.15
CA LYS A 408 0.59 -30.66 25.81
C LYS A 408 1.87 -31.47 25.95
N ILE A 409 3.01 -30.91 25.56
CA ILE A 409 4.30 -31.57 25.77
C ILE A 409 4.56 -31.78 27.27
N LEU A 410 4.35 -30.73 28.08
CA LEU A 410 4.54 -30.81 29.53
C LEU A 410 3.60 -31.83 30.19
N GLN A 411 2.36 -31.93 29.75
CA GLN A 411 1.36 -32.87 30.31
C GLN A 411 1.64 -34.34 29.98
N ASN A 412 2.30 -34.64 28.86
CA ASN A 412 2.48 -36.02 28.37
C ASN A 412 3.94 -36.46 28.37
N GLU A 413 4.87 -35.57 28.75
CA GLU A 413 6.33 -35.79 28.75
C GLU A 413 6.89 -36.19 27.36
N ARG A 414 6.13 -35.88 26.29
CA ARG A 414 6.46 -36.14 24.88
C ARG A 414 5.58 -35.28 23.95
N SER A 415 5.91 -35.22 22.65
CA SER A 415 5.17 -34.43 21.65
C SER A 415 4.12 -35.20 20.82
N PHE A 416 4.00 -36.52 20.98
CA PHE A 416 3.20 -37.37 20.09
C PHE A 416 1.74 -36.90 19.90
N GLU A 417 1.08 -36.47 20.96
CA GLU A 417 -0.32 -36.03 20.96
C GLU A 417 -0.53 -34.71 20.19
N ILE A 418 0.53 -33.91 20.04
CA ILE A 418 0.48 -32.61 19.37
C ILE A 418 1.03 -32.64 17.94
N GLU A 419 1.81 -33.65 17.54
CA GLU A 419 2.39 -33.79 16.18
C GLU A 419 1.34 -33.62 15.07
N LYS A 420 0.14 -34.21 15.24
CA LYS A 420 -0.95 -34.11 14.25
C LYS A 420 -1.60 -32.72 14.15
N LYS A 421 -1.30 -31.81 15.09
CA LYS A 421 -1.89 -30.45 15.19
C LYS A 421 -0.91 -29.33 14.83
N ILE A 422 0.35 -29.66 14.56
CA ILE A 422 1.37 -28.73 14.09
C ILE A 422 1.78 -29.06 12.66
N ILE A 423 2.44 -28.11 12.00
CA ILE A 423 2.96 -28.34 10.66
C ILE A 423 4.13 -29.34 10.72
N PRO A 424 4.27 -30.23 9.72
CA PRO A 424 5.40 -31.16 9.67
C PRO A 424 6.75 -30.43 9.65
N ILE A 425 7.78 -31.04 10.24
CA ILE A 425 9.16 -30.52 10.21
C ILE A 425 9.61 -30.24 8.77
N LYS A 426 9.29 -31.15 7.83
CA LYS A 426 9.60 -30.97 6.39
C LYS A 426 8.97 -29.70 5.82
N THR A 427 7.77 -29.33 6.27
CA THR A 427 7.13 -28.08 5.85
C THR A 427 7.88 -26.88 6.43
N ILE A 428 8.29 -26.92 7.71
CA ILE A 428 9.06 -25.82 8.32
C ILE A 428 10.40 -25.61 7.63
N ILE A 429 11.16 -26.68 7.40
CA ILE A 429 12.48 -26.61 6.76
C ILE A 429 12.38 -25.99 5.36
N ASN A 430 11.26 -26.18 4.67
CA ASN A 430 11.02 -25.65 3.33
C ASN A 430 10.09 -24.41 3.31
N LEU A 431 9.81 -23.79 4.46
CA LEU A 431 8.99 -22.56 4.52
C LEU A 431 9.67 -21.40 3.78
N VAL A 432 10.98 -21.31 3.93
CA VAL A 432 11.85 -20.42 3.17
C VAL A 432 12.54 -21.30 2.14
N LYS A 433 12.39 -20.98 0.84
CA LYS A 433 13.12 -21.71 -0.19
C LYS A 433 14.61 -21.48 0.03
N ASN A 434 15.37 -22.55 0.15
CA ASN A 434 16.81 -22.49 -0.02
C ASN A 434 17.06 -22.21 -1.50
N ASP A 435 17.87 -21.21 -1.80
CA ASP A 435 18.33 -20.93 -3.18
C ASP A 435 19.07 -22.12 -3.77
#